data_AF-A0A803KTS7-F1
#
_entry.id   AF-A0A803KTS7-F1
#
_cell.length_a   1.000
_cell.length_b   1.000
_cell.length_c   1.000
_cell.angle_alpha   90.00
_cell.angle_beta   90.00
_cell.angle_gamma   90.00
#
_symmetry.space_group_name_H-M   'P 1'
#
loop_
_entity.id
_entity.type
_entity.pdbx_description
1 polymer ?
#
loop_
_entity_poly.entity_id
_entity_poly.type
_entity_poly.pdbx_seq_one_letter_code
_entity_poly.pdbx_strand_id
1 'polypeptide(L)' 'MVLGVPLIGMPQYTDQPMVAKLVEDLWKVGVRVKVNEEGLVRREEIVERIIEVMEEKRVEFIENAKKWLDLMKKSNVV' A
#
# COMPACT_ATOMS: atom_id res chain seq x y z
N MET A 1 -9.30 -1.30 -4.02
CA MET A 1 -8.22 -1.93 -4.82
C MET A 1 -8.69 -2.34 -6.22
N VAL A 2 -9.69 -1.67 -6.80
CA VAL A 2 -10.38 -2.15 -8.02
C VAL A 2 -9.49 -2.10 -9.28
N LEU A 3 -8.32 -1.46 -9.21
CA LEU A 3 -7.43 -1.27 -10.35
C LEU A 3 -6.15 -2.14 -10.33
N GLY A 4 -5.91 -2.94 -9.28
CA GLY A 4 -4.68 -3.76 -9.21
C GLY A 4 -3.38 -2.94 -9.12
N VAL A 5 -3.46 -1.73 -8.57
CA VAL A 5 -2.34 -0.78 -8.47
C VAL A 5 -1.76 -0.80 -7.05
N PRO A 6 -0.43 -0.94 -6.89
CA PRO A 6 0.23 -0.81 -5.60
C PRO A 6 0.04 0.57 -4.94
N LEU A 7 0.08 0.63 -3.61
CA LEU A 7 -0.22 1.85 -2.85
C LEU A 7 0.95 2.29 -1.94
N ILE A 8 1.13 3.60 -1.80
CA ILE A 8 1.90 4.21 -0.72
C ILE A 8 0.91 4.86 0.24
N GLY A 9 0.72 4.26 1.41
CA GLY A 9 -0.17 4.77 2.44
C GLY A 9 0.46 5.92 3.21
N MET A 10 -0.11 7.13 3.08
CA MET A 10 0.25 8.30 3.86
C MET A 10 -0.87 8.64 4.85
N PRO A 11 -0.87 8.05 6.07
CA PRO A 11 -1.94 8.26 7.02
C PRO A 11 -1.94 9.70 7.54
N GLN A 12 -3.09 10.37 7.46
CA GLN A 12 -3.29 11.73 7.97
C GLN A 12 -4.19 11.73 9.21
N TYR A 13 -5.36 11.07 9.17
CA TYR A 13 -6.29 11.03 10.31
C TYR A 13 -7.13 9.73 10.38
N THR A 14 -7.68 9.49 11.56
CA THR A 14 -8.76 8.52 11.87
C THR A 14 -8.42 7.06 11.56
N ASP A 15 -9.02 6.48 10.53
CA ASP A 15 -8.93 5.07 10.15
C ASP A 15 -7.79 4.77 9.17
N GLN A 16 -7.26 5.81 8.51
CA GLN A 16 -6.17 5.70 7.54
C GLN A 16 -4.92 4.98 8.07
N PRO A 17 -4.47 5.15 9.34
CA PRO A 17 -3.35 4.38 9.88
C PRO A 17 -3.61 2.87 9.88
N MET A 18 -4.85 2.46 10.17
CA MET A 18 -5.25 1.06 10.19
C MET A 18 -5.35 0.51 8.77
N VAL A 19 -5.94 1.26 7.83
CA VAL A 19 -6.00 0.86 6.42
C VAL A 19 -4.59 0.72 5.83
N ALA A 20 -3.69 1.66 6.11
CA ALA A 20 -2.31 1.59 5.66
C ALA A 20 -1.57 0.37 6.25
N LYS A 21 -1.85 0.01 7.51
CA LYS A 21 -1.33 -1.22 8.12
C LYS A 21 -1.85 -2.49 7.42
N LEU A 22 -3.12 -2.54 7.03
CA LEU A 22 -3.66 -3.69 6.28
C LEU A 22 -3.02 -3.82 4.89
N VAL A 23 -2.82 -2.69 4.19
CA VAL A 23 -2.14 -2.64 2.89
C VAL A 23 -0.72 -3.21 2.96
N GLU A 24 0.02 -2.84 4.00
CA GLU A 24 1.41 -3.24 4.25
C GLU A 24 1.50 -4.69 4.74
N ASP A 25 0.84 -5.01 5.86
CA ASP A 25 1.11 -6.24 6.62
C ASP A 25 0.32 -7.45 6.09
N LEU A 26 -0.96 -7.23 5.76
CA LEU A 26 -1.89 -8.33 5.45
C LEU A 26 -2.02 -8.54 3.94
N TRP A 27 -2.32 -7.47 3.23
CA TRP A 27 -2.58 -7.53 1.80
C TRP A 27 -1.31 -7.54 0.98
N LYS A 28 -0.22 -6.96 1.50
CA LYS A 28 1.09 -6.87 0.85
C LYS A 28 0.97 -6.32 -0.57
N VAL A 29 0.25 -5.21 -0.71
CA VAL A 29 0.04 -4.51 -2.00
C VAL A 29 0.58 -3.10 -1.97
N GLY A 30 1.43 -2.78 -1.00
CA GLY A 30 1.92 -1.44 -0.81
C GLY A 30 2.74 -1.30 0.46
N VAL A 31 3.20 -0.08 0.69
CA VAL A 31 3.98 0.30 1.86
C VAL A 31 3.30 1.46 2.58
N ARG A 32 3.67 1.70 3.83
CA ARG A 32 3.21 2.84 4.61
C ARG A 32 4.38 3.75 4.92
N VAL A 33 4.17 5.07 4.78
CA VAL A 33 5.18 6.05 5.16
C VAL A 33 5.34 6.10 6.67
N LYS A 34 6.58 6.26 7.13
CA LYS A 34 6.89 6.44 8.55
C LYS A 34 6.98 7.92 8.91
N VAL A 35 6.54 8.24 10.12
CA VAL A 35 6.71 9.57 10.73
C VAL A 35 7.91 9.54 11.67
N ASN A 36 8.65 10.63 11.75
CA ASN A 36 9.71 10.79 12.74
C ASN A 36 9.14 11.08 14.15
N GLU A 37 10.02 11.27 15.13
CA GLU A 37 9.65 11.58 16.52
C GLU A 37 8.85 12.90 16.65
N GLU A 38 8.98 13.81 15.69
CA GLU A 38 8.26 15.09 15.62
C GLU A 38 6.89 14.95 14.92
N GLY A 39 6.52 13.74 14.47
CA GLY A 39 5.28 13.49 13.73
C GLY A 39 5.31 13.94 12.27
N LEU A 40 6.48 14.23 11.71
CA LEU A 40 6.67 14.69 10.34
C LEU A 40 7.16 13.57 9.42
N VAL A 41 6.70 13.58 8.18
CA VAL A 41 7.23 12.72 7.11
C VAL A 41 8.36 13.45 6.41
N ARG A 42 9.54 12.84 6.40
CA ARG A 42 10.74 13.38 5.76
C ARG A 42 10.69 13.16 4.24
N ARG A 43 11.37 14.03 3.48
CA ARG A 43 11.48 13.87 2.02
C ARG A 43 12.16 12.55 1.66
N GLU A 44 13.17 12.18 2.43
CA GLU A 44 13.96 10.96 2.24
C GLU A 44 13.07 9.72 2.33
N GLU A 45 12.21 9.66 3.36
CA GLU A 45 11.22 8.59 3.53
C GLU A 45 10.30 8.46 2.31
N ILE A 46 9.79 9.57 1.77
CA ILE A 46 8.91 9.53 0.60
C ILE A 46 9.64 8.96 -0.62
N VAL A 47 10.88 9.40 -0.87
CA VAL A 47 11.68 8.92 -2.00
C VAL A 47 11.95 7.43 -1.88
N GLU A 48 12.33 6.95 -0.69
CA GLU A 48 12.55 5.53 -0.45
C GLU A 48 11.29 4.68 -0.68
N ARG A 49 10.14 5.11 -0.18
CA ARG A 49 8.87 4.37 -0.39
C ARG A 49 8.46 4.36 -1.87
N ILE A 50 8.76 5.41 -2.62
CA ILE A 50 8.54 5.45 -4.08
C ILE A 50 9.43 4.41 -4.78
N ILE A 51 10.73 4.39 -4.48
CA ILE A 51 11.67 3.43 -5.07
C ILE A 51 11.27 1.99 -4.72
N GLU A 52 10.92 1.73 -3.47
CA GLU A 52 10.49 0.41 -3.00
C GLU A 52 9.24 -0.09 -3.76
N VAL A 53 8.24 0.77 -3.99
CA VAL A 53 7.03 0.40 -4.74
C VAL A 53 7.28 0.28 -6.24
N MET A 54 8.11 1.15 -6.81
CA MET A 54 8.31 1.25 -8.25
C MET A 54 9.38 0.30 -8.79
N GLU A 55 10.31 -0.17 -7.96
CA GLU A 55 11.44 -1.00 -8.38
C GLU A 55 11.52 -2.28 -7.56
N GLU A 56 11.81 -2.19 -6.26
CA GLU A 56 12.20 -3.34 -5.43
C GLU A 56 11.09 -4.37 -5.25
N LYS A 57 9.88 -3.91 -4.93
CA LYS A 57 8.70 -4.76 -4.64
C LYS A 57 7.62 -4.67 -5.70
N ARG A 58 7.89 -4.00 -6.81
CA ARG A 58 6.90 -3.73 -7.88
C ARG A 58 6.18 -5.01 -8.33
N VAL A 59 6.93 -6.06 -8.63
CA VAL A 59 6.38 -7.32 -9.15
C VAL A 59 5.48 -7.97 -8.11
N GLU A 60 5.96 -8.13 -6.87
CA GLU A 60 5.20 -8.71 -5.76
C GLU A 60 3.89 -7.95 -5.53
N PHE A 61 3.94 -6.62 -5.44
CA PHE A 61 2.74 -5.81 -5.17
C PHE A 61 1.73 -5.87 -6.31
N ILE A 62 2.17 -5.85 -7.56
CA ILE A 62 1.26 -5.99 -8.71
C ILE A 62 0.60 -7.37 -8.73
N GLU A 63 1.36 -8.44 -8.46
CA GLU A 63 0.81 -9.79 -8.39
C GLU A 63 -0.21 -9.95 -7.26
N ASN A 64 0.11 -9.44 -6.07
CA ASN A 64 -0.81 -9.47 -4.94
C ASN A 64 -2.06 -8.64 -5.21
N ALA A 65 -1.91 -7.45 -5.79
CA ALA A 65 -3.06 -6.60 -6.15
C ALA A 65 -3.96 -7.26 -7.21
N LYS A 66 -3.38 -7.98 -8.19
CA LYS A 66 -4.13 -8.80 -9.15
C LYS A 66 -4.87 -9.95 -8.47
N LYS A 67 -4.24 -10.69 -7.56
CA LYS A 67 -4.89 -11.78 -6.80
C LYS A 67 -6.12 -11.26 -6.05
N TRP A 68 -5.98 -10.13 -5.36
CA TRP A 68 -7.10 -9.50 -4.65
C TRP A 68 -8.20 -9.02 -5.60
N LEU A 69 -7.84 -8.45 -6.76
CA LEU A 69 -8.81 -8.07 -7.79
C LEU A 69 -9.59 -9.27 -8.33
N ASP A 70 -8.92 -10.39 -8.58
CA ASP A 70 -9.57 -11.60 -9.08
C ASP A 70 -10.51 -12.23 -8.05
N LEU A 71 -10.14 -12.20 -6.76
CA LEU A 71 -11.03 -12.61 -5.67
C LEU A 71 -12.28 -11.73 -5.61
N MET A 72 -12.13 -10.40 -5.77
CA MET A 72 -13.27 -9.47 -5.80
C MET A 72 -14.18 -9.74 -7.00
N LYS A 73 -13.62 -9.97 -8.20
CA LYS A 73 -14.40 -10.30 -9.41
C LYS A 73 -15.20 -11.60 -9.26
N LYS A 74 -14.61 -12.62 -8.63
CA LYS A 74 -15.30 -13.88 -8.34
C LYS A 74 -16.41 -13.72 -7.29
N SER A 75 -16.24 -12.78 -6.36
CA SER A 75 -17.21 -12.51 -5.29
C SER A 75 -18.37 -11.62 -5.75
N ASN A 76 -18.20 -10.87 -6.84
CA ASN A 76 -19.25 -10.06 -7.47
C ASN A 76 -20.19 -10.87 -8.38
N VAL A 77 -20.18 -12.20 -8.28
CA VAL A 77 -21.21 -13.09 -8.85
C VAL A 77 -22.28 -13.30 -7.79
N VAL A 78 -23.11 -12.28 -7.60
CA VAL A 78 -24.43 -12.36 -6.95
C VAL A 78 -25.40 -11.58 -7.82
#